data_AF-A0A3E1E402-F1
#
_entry.id   AF-A0A3E1E402-F1
#
_cell.length_a   1.000
_cell.length_b   1.000
_cell.length_c   1.000
_cell.angle_alpha   90.00
_cell.angle_beta   90.00
_cell.angle_gamma   90.00
#
_symmetry.space_group_name_H-M   'P 1'
#
loop_
_entity.id
_entity.type
_entity.pdbx_description
1 polymer ?
#
loop_
_entity_poly.entity_id
_entity_poly.type
_entity_poly.pdbx_seq_one_letter_code
_entity_poly.pdbx_strand_id
1 'polypeptide(L)' 'MVARERVTGRLDLGTGCLGTVGNVLWLLFAGWHLALAHLVLAAGCAITIIGIPFAFQHLKLAIASLMPIGMTVVEVP' A
#
# COMPACT_ATOMS: atom_id res chain seq x y z
N MET A 1 -3.57 -3.25 6.37
CA MET A 1 -2.83 -2.09 6.90
C MET A 1 -3.78 -1.30 7.78
N VAL A 2 -3.27 -0.77 8.90
CA VAL A 2 -4.03 0.09 9.81
C VAL A 2 -3.23 1.35 10.11
N ALA A 3 -3.90 2.41 10.56
CA ALA A 3 -3.22 3.63 10.99
C ALA A 3 -2.27 3.31 12.15
N ARG A 4 -1.01 3.76 12.05
CA ARG A 4 0.05 3.48 13.03
C ARG A 4 -0.33 3.96 14.44
N GLU A 5 -0.98 5.10 14.54
CA GLU A 5 -1.43 5.68 15.81
C GLU A 5 -2.37 4.75 16.58
N ARG A 6 -3.14 3.90 15.90
CA ARG A 6 -4.04 2.93 16.55
C ARG A 6 -3.27 1.77 17.19
N VAL A 7 -2.06 1.51 16.72
CA VAL A 7 -1.19 0.44 17.22
C VAL A 7 -0.26 0.98 18.30
N THR A 8 0.33 2.16 18.08
CA THR A 8 1.31 2.76 19.00
C THR A 8 0.68 3.61 20.11
N GLY A 9 -0.59 4.02 19.94
CA GLY A 9 -1.28 4.96 20.84
C GLY A 9 -0.70 6.39 20.81
N ARG A 10 0.14 6.72 19.83
CA ARG A 10 0.81 8.03 19.72
C ARG A 10 0.59 8.63 18.34
N LEU A 11 0.24 9.92 18.32
CA LEU A 11 0.16 10.70 17.09
C LEU A 11 1.56 11.13 16.66
N ASP A 12 1.83 11.04 15.36
CA ASP A 12 3.12 11.39 14.79
C ASP A 12 2.94 12.16 13.47
N LEU A 13 4.04 12.67 12.92
CA LEU A 13 4.02 13.50 11.71
C LEU A 13 3.33 12.80 10.52
N GLY A 14 3.49 11.48 10.42
CA GLY A 14 2.94 10.68 9.34
C GLY A 14 1.46 10.31 9.51
N THR A 15 0.91 10.31 10.73
CA THR A 15 -0.53 10.08 10.96
C THR A 15 -1.36 11.37 10.99
N GLY A 16 -0.71 12.53 11.14
CA GLY A 16 -1.36 13.84 11.09
C GLY A 16 -1.46 14.46 9.67
N CYS A 17 -1.69 15.78 9.62
CA CYS A 17 -1.90 16.54 8.38
C CYS A 17 -0.71 16.47 7.40
N LEU A 18 0.52 16.45 7.91
CA LEU A 18 1.72 16.32 7.08
C LEU A 18 1.78 14.96 6.38
N GLY A 19 1.25 13.91 7.01
CA GLY A 19 1.07 12.61 6.38
C GLY A 19 0.14 12.66 5.18
N THR A 20 -0.96 13.41 5.26
CA THR A 20 -1.88 13.61 4.12
C THR A 20 -1.18 14.32 2.96
N VAL A 21 -0.46 15.41 3.25
CA VAL A 21 0.32 16.14 2.23
C VAL A 21 1.38 15.23 1.61
N GLY A 22 2.09 14.46 2.44
CA GLY A 22 3.05 13.46 1.99
C GLY A 22 2.43 12.41 1.08
N ASN A 23 1.24 11.90 1.41
CA ASN A 23 0.52 10.92 0.58
C ASN A 23 0.08 11.51 -0.76
N VAL A 24 -0.34 12.78 -0.81
CA VAL A 24 -0.69 13.45 -2.07
C VAL A 24 0.55 13.60 -2.96
N LEU A 25 1.66 14.10 -2.40
CA LEU A 25 2.92 14.21 -3.15
C LEU A 25 3.40 12.84 -3.61
N TRP A 26 3.39 11.85 -2.71
CA TRP A 26 3.73 10.47 -3.03
C TRP A 26 2.91 9.93 -4.20
N LEU A 27 1.58 10.07 -4.15
CA LEU A 27 0.68 9.56 -5.18
C LEU A 27 0.99 10.15 -6.55
N LEU A 28 1.28 11.45 -6.61
CA LEU A 28 1.61 12.17 -7.85
C LEU A 28 2.96 11.75 -8.45
N PHE A 29 3.98 11.56 -7.63
CA PHE A 29 5.34 11.28 -8.12
C PHE A 29 5.65 9.78 -8.26
N ALA A 30 5.20 8.94 -7.32
CA ALA A 30 5.64 7.54 -7.22
C ALA A 30 4.49 6.53 -7.00
N GLY A 31 3.47 6.86 -6.21
CA GLY A 31 2.45 5.92 -5.76
C GLY A 31 1.62 5.30 -6.89
N TRP A 32 1.19 6.10 -7.87
CA TRP A 32 0.46 5.59 -9.03
C TRP A 32 1.31 4.65 -9.90
N HIS A 33 2.60 4.98 -10.09
CA HIS A 33 3.53 4.16 -10.87
C HIS A 33 3.73 2.79 -10.22
N LEU A 34 3.90 2.75 -8.88
CA LEU A 34 4.02 1.50 -8.13
C LEU A 34 2.73 0.68 -8.18
N ALA A 35 1.57 1.32 -8.00
CA ALA A 35 0.29 0.63 -8.10
C ALA A 35 0.09 0.00 -9.49
N LEU A 36 0.44 0.71 -10.56
CA LEU A 36 0.38 0.20 -11.92
C LEU A 36 1.36 -0.96 -12.14
N ALA A 37 2.60 -0.87 -11.66
CA ALA A 37 3.58 -1.95 -11.75
C ALA A 37 3.06 -3.23 -11.06
N HIS A 38 2.45 -3.10 -9.87
CA HIS A 38 1.81 -4.23 -9.20
C HIS A 38 0.62 -4.78 -9.99
N LEU A 39 -0.19 -3.93 -10.64
CA LEU A 39 -1.31 -4.39 -11.45
C LEU A 39 -0.85 -5.20 -12.68
N VAL A 40 0.22 -4.75 -13.35
CA VAL A 40 0.84 -5.48 -14.48
C VAL A 40 1.39 -6.83 -14.02
N LEU A 41 2.10 -6.86 -12.89
CA LEU A 41 2.61 -8.10 -12.31
C LEU A 41 1.48 -9.05 -11.90
N ALA A 42 0.41 -8.52 -11.30
CA ALA A 42 -0.77 -9.31 -10.97
C ALA A 42 -1.40 -9.97 -12.20
N ALA A 43 -1.56 -9.21 -13.29
CA ALA A 43 -2.07 -9.73 -14.55
C ALA A 43 -1.17 -10.81 -15.13
N GLY A 44 0.15 -10.61 -15.12
CA GLY A 44 1.13 -11.61 -15.54
C GLY A 44 1.06 -12.89 -14.72
N CYS A 45 0.96 -12.78 -13.39
CA CYS A 45 0.81 -13.92 -12.48
C CYS A 45 -0.54 -14.64 -12.67
N ALA A 46 -1.62 -13.92 -12.97
CA ALA A 46 -2.94 -14.53 -13.19
C ALA A 46 -2.96 -15.44 -14.43
N ILE A 47 -2.18 -15.11 -15.47
CA ILE A 47 -2.10 -15.91 -16.71
C ILE A 47 -1.51 -17.30 -16.45
N THR A 48 -0.58 -17.46 -15.50
CA THR A 48 0.10 -18.73 -15.27
C THR A 48 -0.71 -19.75 -14.48
N ILE A 49 -1.94 -19.41 -14.02
CA ILE A 49 -2.84 -20.17 -13.15
C ILE A 49 -2.23 -20.51 -11.77
N ILE A 50 -1.05 -21.12 -11.75
CA ILE A 50 -0.20 -21.35 -10.56
C ILE A 50 0.15 -20.02 -9.89
N GLY A 51 0.23 -18.92 -10.64
CA GLY A 51 0.53 -17.58 -10.13
C GLY A 51 -0.65 -16.84 -9.49
N ILE A 52 -1.88 -17.35 -9.56
CA ILE A 52 -3.08 -16.72 -8.97
C ILE A 52 -2.91 -16.30 -7.50
N PRO A 53 -2.37 -17.13 -6.58
CA PRO A 53 -2.14 -16.69 -5.19
C PRO A 53 -1.23 -15.45 -5.10
N PHE A 54 -0.21 -15.36 -5.96
CA PHE A 54 0.69 -14.20 -6.03
C PHE A 54 0.01 -12.99 -6.66
N ALA A 55 -0.85 -13.19 -7.66
CA ALA A 55 -1.64 -12.11 -8.24
C ALA A 55 -2.43 -11.37 -7.16
N PHE A 56 -3.13 -12.08 -6.27
CA PHE A 56 -3.84 -11.46 -5.14
C PHE A 56 -2.92 -10.66 -4.21
N GLN A 57 -1.69 -11.13 -3.99
CA GLN A 57 -0.73 -10.38 -3.18
C GLN A 57 -0.29 -9.09 -3.86
N HIS A 58 -0.06 -9.12 -5.18
CA HIS A 58 0.23 -7.91 -5.94
C HIS A 58 -0.94 -6.91 -5.92
N LEU A 59 -2.20 -7.35 -5.99
CA LEU A 59 -3.35 -6.45 -5.82
C LEU A 59 -3.37 -5.77 -4.44
N LYS A 60 -3.11 -6.53 -3.37
CA LYS A 60 -3.03 -5.96 -2.01
C LYS A 60 -1.91 -4.92 -1.89
N LEU A 61 -0.76 -5.21 -2.49
CA LEU A 61 0.39 -4.30 -2.51
C LEU A 61 0.12 -3.06 -3.36
N ALA A 62 -0.61 -3.19 -4.48
CA ALA A 62 -1.02 -2.04 -5.29
C ALA A 62 -1.84 -1.05 -4.45
N ILE A 63 -2.86 -1.54 -3.75
CA ILE A 63 -3.71 -0.70 -2.87
C ILE A 63 -2.88 -0.11 -1.73
N ALA A 64 -2.03 -0.92 -1.08
CA ALA A 64 -1.15 -0.47 -0.01
C ALA A 64 -0.17 0.64 -0.45
N SER A 65 0.29 0.60 -1.70
CA SER A 65 1.26 1.56 -2.23
C SER A 65 0.67 2.93 -2.55
N LEU A 66 -0.65 3.08 -2.67
CA LEU A 66 -1.29 4.35 -3.02
C LEU A 66 -1.12 5.41 -1.93
N MET A 67 -1.28 5.00 -0.66
CA MET A 67 -1.25 5.90 0.49
C MET A 67 -0.53 5.24 1.69
N PRO A 68 0.81 5.06 1.63
CA PRO A 68 1.53 4.30 2.63
C PRO A 68 1.87 5.09 3.90
N ILE A 69 1.89 6.43 3.84
CA ILE A 69 2.38 7.25 4.95
C ILE A 69 1.37 7.23 6.09
N GLY A 70 1.87 6.96 7.30
CA GLY A 70 1.04 6.83 8.52
C GLY A 70 0.42 5.46 8.71
N MET A 71 0.62 4.52 7.79
CA MET A 71 0.08 3.17 7.86
C MET A 71 1.13 2.16 8.33
N THR A 72 0.68 1.10 9.01
CA THR A 72 1.52 -0.03 9.38
C THR A 72 0.82 -1.35 9.06
N VAL A 73 1.61 -2.40 8.84
CA VAL A 73 1.12 -3.76 8.71
C VAL A 73 1.12 -4.39 10.10
N VAL A 74 -0.01 -4.98 10.47
CA VAL A 74 -0.15 -5.74 11.71
C VAL A 74 -0.47 -7.18 11.33
N GLU A 75 0.04 -8.10 12.13
CA GLU A 75 -0.36 -9.50 12.06
C GLU A 75 -1.78 -9.63 12.59
N VAL A 76 -2.65 -10.26 11.82
CA VAL A 76 -4.01 -10.57 12.25
C VAL A 76 -3.98 -12.03 12.72
N PRO A 77 -4.38 -12.32 13.97
CA PRO A 77 -4.41 -13.69 14.49
C PRO A 77 -5.38 -14.59 13.73
#